data_AF-A0A0F8Y1Q8-F1
#
_entry.id   AF-A0A0F8Y1Q8-F1
#
_cell.length_a   1.000
_cell.length_b   1.000
_cell.length_c   1.000
_cell.angle_alpha   90.00
_cell.angle_beta   90.00
_cell.angle_gamma   90.00
#
_symmetry.space_group_name_H-M   'P 1'
#
loop_
_entity.id
_entity.type
_entity.pdbx_description
1 polymer ?
#
loop_
_entity_poly.entity_id
_entity_poly.type
_entity_poly.pdbx_seq_one_letter_code
_entity_poly.pdbx_strand_id
1 'polypeptide(L)'
;MSRRVVTPVVAAAVLCVTLSGCALGPKPSGHPIAGGSPSETCARCHGEIYAEWRASAHAAAYTRKEFQLATRQHQETDCLRCHIPASLDSLTEQPVRASHLAEGVNCESC
;
A
#
# COMPACT_ATOMS: atom_id res chain seq x y z
N MET A 1 54.42 -32.45 13.13
CA MET A 1 53.29 -32.98 12.32
C MET A 1 51.98 -32.43 12.89
N SER A 2 51.54 -31.24 12.44
CA SER A 2 50.29 -30.63 12.92
C SER A 2 49.61 -29.92 11.75
N ARG A 3 48.83 -30.68 10.97
CA ARG A 3 48.13 -30.14 9.78
C ARG A 3 47.03 -31.07 9.27
N ARG A 4 46.16 -31.62 10.12
CA ARG A 4 45.04 -32.47 9.64
C ARG A 4 43.68 -32.32 10.34
N VAL A 5 43.53 -31.53 11.40
CA VAL A 5 42.26 -31.48 12.18
C VAL A 5 41.50 -30.15 12.07
N VAL A 6 42.11 -29.09 11.54
CA VAL A 6 41.46 -27.76 11.45
C VAL A 6 40.51 -27.63 10.25
N THR A 7 40.63 -28.51 9.25
CA THR A 7 39.96 -28.38 7.95
C THR A 7 38.46 -28.75 7.90
N PRO A 8 37.87 -29.69 8.67
CA PRO A 8 36.46 -30.03 8.48
C PRO A 8 35.50 -29.09 9.23
N VAL A 9 35.96 -28.46 10.31
CA VAL A 9 35.12 -27.58 11.15
C VAL A 9 34.86 -26.24 10.47
N VAL A 10 35.87 -25.68 9.81
CA VAL A 10 35.73 -24.39 9.09
C VAL A 10 34.85 -24.53 7.86
N ALA A 11 34.93 -25.66 7.15
CA ALA A 11 34.10 -25.91 5.96
C ALA A 11 32.60 -26.05 6.29
N ALA A 12 32.26 -26.68 7.42
CA ALA A 12 30.87 -26.83 7.86
C ALA A 12 30.25 -25.50 8.33
N ALA A 13 31.04 -24.62 8.97
CA ALA A 13 30.57 -23.32 9.43
C ALA A 13 30.25 -22.35 8.26
N VAL A 14 31.04 -22.39 7.19
CA VAL A 14 30.84 -21.54 6.00
C VAL A 14 29.58 -21.93 5.22
N LEU A 15 29.23 -23.22 5.18
CA LEU A 15 28.05 -23.72 4.45
C LEU A 15 26.71 -23.32 5.12
N CYS A 16 26.68 -23.13 6.45
CA CYS A 16 25.48 -22.67 7.15
C CYS A 16 25.22 -21.16 6.97
N VAL A 17 26.26 -20.37 6.73
CA VAL A 17 26.14 -18.90 6.58
C VAL A 17 25.56 -18.53 5.20
N THR A 18 25.83 -19.32 4.16
CA THR A 18 25.33 -19.04 2.80
C THR A 18 23.86 -19.42 2.58
N LEU A 19 23.28 -20.28 3.42
CA LEU A 19 21.88 -20.71 3.30
C LEU A 19 20.88 -19.87 4.11
N SER A 20 21.35 -19.08 5.09
CA SER A 20 20.46 -18.22 5.90
C SER A 20 20.19 -16.84 5.28
N GLY A 21 20.86 -16.48 4.19
CA GLY A 21 20.81 -15.13 3.61
C GLY A 21 19.53 -14.78 2.82
N CYS A 22 18.74 -15.78 2.39
CA CYS A 22 17.59 -15.52 1.49
C CYS A 22 16.26 -15.27 2.22
N ALA A 23 16.17 -15.50 3.53
CA ALA A 23 14.88 -15.46 4.25
C ALA A 23 14.59 -14.12 4.97
N LEU A 24 15.52 -13.16 4.97
CA LEU A 24 15.39 -11.88 5.69
C LEU A 24 15.53 -10.65 4.78
N GLY A 25 15.09 -10.75 3.52
CA GLY A 25 14.76 -9.53 2.79
C GLY A 25 13.71 -8.74 3.59
N PRO A 26 13.81 -7.40 3.69
CA PRO A 26 12.78 -6.62 4.36
C PRO A 26 11.44 -6.99 3.72
N LYS A 27 10.51 -7.53 4.53
CA LYS A 27 9.12 -7.64 4.09
C LYS A 27 8.72 -6.25 3.59
N PRO A 28 8.15 -6.10 2.38
CA PRO A 28 7.56 -4.83 2.00
C PRO A 28 6.68 -4.44 3.17
N SER A 29 7.03 -3.32 3.80
CA SER A 29 6.27 -2.81 4.92
C SER A 29 4.98 -2.31 4.30
N GLY A 30 4.01 -3.22 4.14
CA GLY A 30 2.62 -2.83 3.98
C GLY A 30 2.29 -2.10 5.26
N HIS A 31 2.56 -0.79 5.28
CA HIS A 31 2.16 0.05 6.37
C HIS A 31 0.65 -0.14 6.47
N PRO A 32 0.12 -0.48 7.65
CA PRO A 32 -1.31 -0.37 7.86
C PRO A 32 -1.60 1.13 7.81
N ILE A 33 -1.96 1.60 6.63
CA ILE A 33 -2.47 2.94 6.41
C ILE A 33 -3.92 2.94 6.91
N ALA A 34 -4.07 2.78 8.22
CA ALA A 34 -5.33 2.98 8.90
C ALA A 34 -5.59 4.49 8.92
N GLY A 35 -6.11 4.99 7.79
CA GLY A 35 -6.53 6.38 7.63
C GLY A 35 -5.43 7.33 7.15
N GLY A 36 -4.77 6.97 6.05
CA GLY A 36 -3.59 7.60 5.45
C GLY A 36 -3.50 9.10 5.29
N SER A 37 -2.37 9.56 4.77
CA SER A 37 -2.08 11.00 4.75
C SER A 37 -3.04 11.73 3.81
N PRO A 38 -3.45 12.96 4.16
CA PRO A 38 -4.22 13.78 3.22
C PRO A 38 -3.40 14.01 1.96
N SER A 39 -4.07 13.99 0.81
CA SER A 39 -3.43 14.17 -0.51
C SER A 39 -2.70 15.52 -0.65
N GLU A 40 -3.07 16.51 0.17
CA GLU A 40 -2.38 17.80 0.28
C GLU A 40 -0.90 17.64 0.72
N THR A 41 -0.57 16.58 1.46
CA THR A 41 0.82 16.26 1.81
C THR A 41 1.64 15.99 0.54
N CYS A 42 1.06 15.26 -0.41
CA CYS A 42 1.68 14.93 -1.69
C CYS A 42 1.88 16.19 -2.55
N ALA A 43 0.95 17.15 -2.49
CA ALA A 43 1.02 18.41 -3.24
C ALA A 43 2.26 19.25 -2.92
N ARG A 44 2.87 19.07 -1.73
CA ARG A 44 4.10 19.78 -1.33
C ARG A 44 5.27 19.52 -2.28
N CYS A 45 5.32 18.32 -2.87
CA CYS A 45 6.36 17.92 -3.84
C CYS A 45 5.79 17.63 -5.24
N HIS A 46 4.51 17.27 -5.34
CA HIS A 46 3.84 16.82 -6.57
C HIS A 46 2.64 17.72 -6.93
N GLY A 47 2.87 19.03 -7.01
CA GLY A 47 1.81 20.03 -7.20
C GLY A 47 1.01 19.85 -8.50
N GLU A 48 1.66 19.58 -9.63
CA GLU A 48 1.00 19.38 -10.92
C GLU A 48 0.11 18.13 -10.92
N ILE A 49 0.65 17.00 -10.44
CA ILE A 49 -0.09 15.73 -10.31
C ILE A 49 -1.28 15.91 -9.37
N TYR A 50 -1.09 16.59 -8.24
CA TYR A 50 -2.16 16.89 -7.30
C TYR A 50 -3.26 17.73 -7.95
N ALA A 51 -2.91 18.76 -8.73
CA ALA A 51 -3.87 19.60 -9.43
C ALA A 51 -4.68 18.80 -10.46
N GLU A 52 -4.03 17.92 -11.22
CA GLU A 52 -4.70 17.01 -12.17
C GLU A 52 -5.64 16.04 -11.45
N TRP A 53 -5.14 15.37 -10.41
CA TRP A 53 -5.93 14.46 -9.58
C TRP A 53 -7.16 15.16 -9.01
N ARG A 54 -7.00 16.36 -8.44
CA ARG A 54 -8.09 17.10 -7.80
C ARG A 54 -9.22 17.47 -8.78
N ALA A 55 -8.90 17.64 -10.06
CA ALA A 55 -9.88 17.89 -11.12
C ALA A 55 -10.51 16.61 -11.70
N SER A 56 -10.04 15.44 -11.29
CA SER A 56 -10.43 14.15 -11.87
C SER A 56 -11.72 13.57 -11.26
N ALA A 57 -12.28 12.56 -11.92
CA ALA A 57 -13.38 11.78 -11.36
C ALA A 57 -12.97 10.96 -10.12
N HIS A 58 -11.70 10.59 -10.00
CA HIS A 58 -11.18 9.82 -8.86
C HIS A 58 -11.25 10.61 -7.55
N ALA A 59 -10.85 11.88 -7.57
CA ALA A 59 -10.95 12.76 -6.40
C ALA A 59 -12.40 13.00 -5.94
N ALA A 60 -13.37 12.84 -6.84
CA ALA A 60 -14.79 13.03 -6.55
C ALA A 60 -15.55 11.71 -6.35
N ALA A 61 -14.87 10.55 -6.38
CA ALA A 61 -15.52 9.24 -6.45
C ALA A 61 -16.51 8.99 -5.31
N TYR A 62 -16.24 9.51 -4.11
CA TYR A 62 -17.10 9.36 -2.93
C TYR A 62 -18.18 10.45 -2.81
N THR A 63 -17.92 11.65 -3.33
CA THR A 63 -18.72 12.87 -3.10
C THR A 63 -19.67 13.19 -4.25
N ARG A 64 -19.50 12.55 -5.42
CA ARG A 64 -20.39 12.71 -6.57
C ARG A 64 -21.83 12.35 -6.21
N LYS A 65 -22.76 13.23 -6.59
CA LYS A 65 -24.20 13.08 -6.30
C LYS A 65 -24.76 11.81 -6.96
N GLU A 66 -24.31 11.50 -8.16
CA GLU A 66 -24.73 10.30 -8.91
C GLU A 66 -24.36 9.03 -8.14
N PHE A 67 -23.15 8.99 -7.56
CA PHE A 67 -22.69 7.87 -6.73
C PHE A 67 -23.50 7.76 -5.44
N GLN A 68 -23.75 8.87 -4.75
CA GLN A 68 -24.57 8.89 -3.53
C GLN A 68 -25.99 8.38 -3.81
N LEU A 69 -26.61 8.80 -4.92
CA LEU A 69 -27.95 8.32 -5.30
C LEU A 69 -27.94 6.83 -5.65
N ALA A 70 -26.96 6.38 -6.42
CA ALA A 70 -26.83 4.97 -6.83
C ALA A 70 -26.58 4.02 -5.65
N THR A 71 -25.93 4.50 -4.58
CA THR A 71 -25.54 3.69 -3.41
C THR A 71 -26.44 3.90 -2.18
N ARG A 72 -27.60 4.52 -2.35
CA ARG A 72 -28.51 4.91 -1.25
C ARG A 72 -27.77 5.67 -0.14
N GLN A 73 -27.01 6.70 -0.48
CA GLN A 73 -26.17 7.46 0.46
C GLN A 73 -25.14 6.55 1.16
N HIS A 74 -24.31 5.88 0.35
CA HIS A 74 -23.19 5.03 0.83
C HIS A 74 -23.58 3.75 1.60
N GLN A 75 -24.87 3.37 1.60
CA GLN A 75 -25.34 2.13 2.24
C GLN A 75 -24.89 0.87 1.49
N GLU A 76 -24.57 0.97 0.20
CA GLU A 76 -23.97 -0.13 -0.57
C GLU A 76 -22.46 -0.22 -0.31
N THR A 77 -22.07 -0.94 0.74
CA THR A 77 -20.68 -0.94 1.23
C THR A 77 -19.67 -1.58 0.29
N ASP A 78 -20.10 -2.51 -0.57
CA ASP A 78 -19.23 -3.15 -1.56
C ASP A 78 -18.66 -2.14 -2.57
N CYS A 79 -19.40 -1.06 -2.84
CA CYS A 79 -18.95 -0.01 -3.75
C CYS A 79 -17.78 0.81 -3.17
N LEU A 80 -17.65 0.86 -1.85
CA LEU A 80 -16.63 1.66 -1.17
C LEU A 80 -15.22 1.13 -1.42
N ARG A 81 -15.08 -0.16 -1.72
CA ARG A 81 -13.82 -0.83 -2.02
C ARG A 81 -13.08 -0.23 -3.22
N CYS A 82 -13.82 0.40 -4.14
CA CYS A 82 -13.24 1.09 -5.31
C CYS A 82 -13.43 2.61 -5.26
N HIS A 83 -14.35 3.14 -4.45
CA HIS A 83 -14.63 4.57 -4.39
C HIS A 83 -13.91 5.31 -3.25
N ILE A 84 -13.43 4.58 -2.24
CA ILE A 84 -12.53 5.05 -1.17
C ILE A 84 -11.54 3.95 -0.76
N PRO A 85 -10.78 3.37 -1.72
CA PRO A 85 -9.78 2.36 -1.40
C PRO A 85 -8.71 2.94 -0.48
N ALA A 86 -8.16 2.11 0.39
CA ALA A 86 -6.90 2.41 1.09
C ALA A 86 -5.68 1.95 0.27
N SER A 87 -5.85 0.97 -0.62
CA SER A 87 -4.87 0.50 -1.61
C SER A 87 -5.59 -0.27 -2.72
N LEU A 88 -5.02 -0.25 -3.93
CA LEU A 88 -5.44 -1.03 -5.09
C LEU A 88 -4.49 -2.19 -5.42
N ASP A 89 -3.62 -2.60 -4.49
CA ASP A 89 -2.66 -3.69 -4.68
C ASP A 89 -3.33 -5.05 -5.00
N SER A 90 -4.60 -5.21 -4.61
CA SER A 90 -5.41 -6.40 -4.87
C SER A 90 -6.73 -6.03 -5.52
N LEU A 91 -7.06 -6.69 -6.63
CA LEU A 91 -8.35 -6.52 -7.32
C LEU A 91 -9.50 -7.28 -6.63
N THR A 92 -9.19 -8.22 -5.73
CA THR A 92 -10.17 -9.07 -5.06
C THR A 92 -10.38 -8.70 -3.60
N GLU A 93 -9.48 -7.91 -3.01
CA GLU A 93 -9.46 -7.55 -1.58
C GLU A 93 -8.94 -6.12 -1.37
N GLN A 94 -9.66 -5.11 -1.89
CA GLN A 94 -9.34 -3.71 -1.61
C GLN A 94 -9.81 -3.33 -0.20
N PRO A 95 -8.89 -2.97 0.71
CA PRO A 95 -9.28 -2.40 1.99
C PRO A 95 -9.99 -1.05 1.76
N VAL A 96 -11.03 -0.80 2.55
CA VAL A 96 -11.73 0.49 2.57
C VAL A 96 -11.04 1.43 3.55
N ARG A 97 -10.78 2.66 3.14
CA ARG A 97 -10.11 3.67 3.96
C ARG A 97 -11.06 4.23 5.04
N ALA A 98 -10.50 4.55 6.21
CA ALA A 98 -11.28 5.01 7.37
C ALA A 98 -11.33 6.55 7.55
N SER A 99 -10.40 7.30 6.94
CA SER A 99 -10.29 8.76 7.06
C SER A 99 -10.26 9.42 5.68
N HIS A 100 -10.31 10.75 5.61
CA HIS A 100 -10.23 11.56 4.37
C HIS A 100 -11.18 11.11 3.23
N LEU A 101 -12.34 10.53 3.56
CA LEU A 101 -13.24 9.86 2.60
C LEU A 101 -13.63 10.74 1.41
N ALA A 102 -13.76 12.05 1.66
CA ALA A 102 -14.09 13.04 0.63
C ALA A 102 -13.07 13.12 -0.52
N GLU A 103 -11.84 12.61 -0.34
CA GLU A 103 -10.80 12.52 -1.37
C GLU A 103 -11.06 11.38 -2.39
N GLY A 104 -12.09 10.56 -2.20
CA GLY A 104 -12.39 9.47 -3.12
C GLY A 104 -11.23 8.47 -3.25
N VAL A 105 -10.82 8.21 -4.49
CA VAL A 105 -9.59 7.45 -4.82
C VAL A 105 -8.44 8.45 -4.82
N ASN A 106 -7.54 8.33 -3.85
CA ASN A 106 -6.56 9.38 -3.52
C ASN A 106 -5.11 8.97 -3.86
N CYS A 107 -4.14 9.83 -3.53
CA CYS A 107 -2.73 9.62 -3.90
C CYS A 107 -2.10 8.34 -3.32
N GLU A 108 -2.58 7.86 -2.17
CA GLU A 108 -2.07 6.63 -1.53
C GLU A 108 -2.79 5.36 -2.00
N SER A 109 -3.86 5.53 -2.80
CA SER A 109 -4.65 4.41 -3.31
C SER A 109 -4.00 3.69 -4.49
N CYS A 110 -3.20 4.40 -5.30
CA CYS A 110 -2.65 3.96 -6.59
C CYS A 110 -1.13 3.78 -6.56
#